data_AF-A0A7C6AXL5-F1
#
_entry.id   AF-A0A7C6AXL5-F1
#
_cell.length_a   1.000
_cell.length_b   1.000
_cell.length_c   1.000
_cell.angle_alpha   90.00
_cell.angle_beta   90.00
_cell.angle_gamma   90.00
#
_symmetry.space_group_name_H-M   'P 1'
#
loop_
_entity.id
_entity.type
_entity.pdbx_description
1 polymer ?
#
loop_
_entity_poly.entity_id
_entity_poly.type
_entity_poly.pdbx_seq_one_letter_code
_entity_poly.pdbx_strand_id
1 'polypeptide(L)' 'MPLKNEIALVTGATRGIGKAIAEALGKSGATVVGT' A
#
# COMPACT_ATOMS: atom_id res chain seq x y z
N MET A 1 -11.48 0.26 9.34
CA MET A 1 -10.31 0.45 8.45
C MET A 1 -9.26 1.23 9.23
N PRO A 2 -8.21 0.55 9.74
CA PRO A 2 -7.24 1.16 10.65
C PRO A 2 -6.36 2.26 10.02
N LEU A 3 -6.23 2.28 8.69
CA LEU A 3 -5.38 3.25 7.97
C LEU A 3 -6.19 4.25 7.13
N LYS A 4 -7.48 4.44 7.46
CA LYS A 4 -8.34 5.36 6.71
C LYS A 4 -7.78 6.79 6.75
N ASN A 5 -7.65 7.40 5.58
CA ASN A 5 -7.06 8.74 5.35
C ASN A 5 -5.54 8.84 5.49
N GLU A 6 -4.83 7.72 5.68
CA GLU A 6 -3.37 7.68 5.63
C GLU A 6 -2.86 7.52 4.19
N ILE A 7 -1.69 8.08 3.91
CA ILE A 7 -0.99 7.94 2.62
C ILE A 7 0.29 7.14 2.82
N ALA A 8 0.46 6.07 2.04
CA ALA A 8 1.64 5.22 2.08
C ALA A 8 2.39 5.22 0.75
N LEU A 9 3.69 5.57 0.77
CA LEU A 9 4.60 5.40 -0.37
C LEU A 9 5.26 4.03 -0.30
N VAL A 10 5.04 3.18 -1.31
CA VAL A 10 5.64 1.85 -1.41
C VAL A 10 6.52 1.77 -2.66
N THR A 11 7.82 1.57 -2.48
CA THR A 11 8.76 1.34 -3.59
C THR A 11 8.80 -0.14 -3.98
N GLY A 12 8.99 -0.44 -5.27
CA GLY A 12 8.96 -1.81 -5.77
C GLY A 12 7.57 -2.46 -5.67
N ALA A 13 6.50 -1.65 -5.75
CA ALA A 13 5.11 -2.06 -5.61
C ALA A 13 4.60 -2.89 -6.81
N THR A 14 5.39 -3.01 -7.87
CA THR A 14 5.01 -3.73 -9.10
C THR A 14 5.08 -5.25 -8.97
N ARG A 15 5.91 -5.81 -8.07
CA ARG A 15 6.10 -7.26 -7.94
C ARG A 15 6.54 -7.70 -6.54
N GLY A 16 6.44 -9.01 -6.31
CA GLY A 16 6.94 -9.66 -5.09
C GLY A 16 6.37 -9.05 -3.82
N ILE A 17 7.24 -8.82 -2.84
CA ILE A 17 6.87 -8.35 -1.50
C ILE A 17 6.29 -6.92 -1.56
N GLY A 18 6.84 -6.03 -2.37
CA GLY A 18 6.34 -4.65 -2.47
C GLY A 18 4.89 -4.60 -2.95
N LYS A 19 4.52 -5.45 -3.93
CA LYS A 19 3.11 -5.60 -4.36
C LYS A 19 2.21 -6.09 -3.23
N ALA A 20 2.64 -7.13 -2.50
CA ALA A 20 1.86 -7.68 -1.39
C ALA A 20 1.63 -6.66 -0.26
N ILE A 21 2.65 -5.83 0.04
CA ILE A 21 2.55 -4.74 1.02
C ILE A 21 1.55 -3.68 0.56
N ALA A 22 1.65 -3.22 -0.70
CA ALA A 22 0.74 -2.23 -1.25
C ALA A 22 -0.73 -2.69 -1.18
N GLU A 23 -1.00 -3.96 -1.52
CA GLU A 23 -2.34 -4.53 -1.42
C GLU A 23 -2.85 -4.60 0.03
N ALA A 24 -2.01 -5.01 0.97
CA ALA A 24 -2.38 -5.09 2.39
C ALA A 24 -2.69 -3.72 3.00
N LEU A 25 -1.92 -2.69 2.64
CA LEU A 25 -2.13 -1.31 3.08
C LEU A 25 -3.43 -0.74 2.50
N GLY A 26 -3.68 -0.97 1.20
CA GLY A 26 -4.92 -0.56 0.54
C GLY A 26 -6.16 -1.22 1.17
N LYS A 27 -6.10 -2.54 1.45
CA LYS A 27 -7.17 -3.27 2.16
C LYS A 27 -7.42 -2.72 3.58
N SER A 28 -6.39 -2.16 4.20
CA SER A 28 -6.48 -1.54 5.53
C SER A 28 -7.04 -0.10 5.50
N GLY A 29 -7.25 0.47 4.30
CA GLY A 29 -7.88 1.77 4.07
C GLY A 29 -6.91 2.91 3.71
N ALA A 30 -5.63 2.62 3.51
CA ALA A 30 -4.65 3.62 3.10
C ALA A 30 -4.78 3.96 1.61
N THR A 31 -4.48 5.21 1.25
CA THR A 31 -4.18 5.59 -0.12
C THR A 31 -2.72 5.23 -0.40
N VAL A 32 -2.48 4.32 -1.33
CA VAL A 32 -1.13 3.83 -1.64
C VAL A 32 -0.62 4.44 -2.94
N VAL A 33 0.61 4.96 -2.92
CA VAL A 33 1.35 5.43 -4.10
C VAL A 33 2.59 4.56 -4.25
N GLY A 34 2.85 3.99 -5.43
CA GLY A 34 4.01 3.14 -5.63
C GLY A 34 4.44 2.98 -7.09
N THR A 35 5.69 2.53 -7.27
CA THR A 35 6.36 2.29 -8.57
C THR A 35 6.85 0.86 -8.71
#